data_AF-A0A0U3AKJ4-F1
#
_entry.id   AF-A0A0U3AKJ4-F1
#
_cell.length_a   1.000
_cell.length_b   1.000
_cell.length_c   1.000
_cell.angle_alpha   90.00
_cell.angle_beta   90.00
_cell.angle_gamma   90.00
#
_symmetry.space_group_name_H-M   'P 1'
#
loop_
_entity.id
_entity.type
_entity.pdbx_description
1 polymer ?
#
loop_
_entity_poly.entity_id
_entity_poly.type
_entity_poly.pdbx_seq_one_letter_code
_entity_poly.pdbx_strand_id
1 'polypeptide(L)' 'MSTWILTGGVENFRIYVERNFDVIGMKEGRRRMAEGFEPGDEIIFYVSGLQAFGGIAKVRSGMFEDRTPIWPQGKDG' A
#
# COMPACT_ATOMS: atom_id res chain seq x y z
N MET A 1 17.50 -1.74 -2.07
CA MET A 1 16.57 -0.67 -2.47
C MET A 1 15.84 -1.13 -3.70
N SER A 2 14.60 -1.53 -3.49
CA SER A 2 13.67 -2.02 -4.51
C SER A 2 12.57 -0.99 -4.71
N THR A 3 11.93 -1.03 -5.88
CA THR A 3 10.75 -0.24 -6.18
C THR A 3 9.58 -1.18 -6.45
N TRP A 4 8.46 -0.93 -5.78
CA TRP A 4 7.26 -1.76 -5.80
C TRP A 4 6.10 -0.96 -6.38
N ILE A 5 5.17 -1.63 -7.05
CA ILE A 5 3.92 -1.02 -7.49
C ILE A 5 2.78 -1.59 -6.66
N LEU A 6 2.10 -0.71 -5.92
CA LEU A 6 0.87 -1.01 -5.20
C LEU A 6 -0.32 -0.59 -6.05
N THR A 7 -1.02 -1.56 -6.61
CA THR A 7 -2.23 -1.33 -7.39
C THR A 7 -3.46 -1.38 -6.49
N GLY A 8 -4.30 -0.34 -6.54
CA GLY A 8 -5.55 -0.27 -5.80
C GLY A 8 -6.57 0.67 -6.44
N GLY A 9 -7.82 0.63 -5.98
CA GLY A 9 -8.87 1.54 -6.39
C GLY A 9 -8.70 2.95 -5.83
N VAL A 10 -9.52 3.88 -6.35
CA VAL A 10 -9.49 5.31 -5.96
C VAL A 10 -9.80 5.51 -4.48
N GLU A 11 -10.73 4.73 -3.92
CA GLU A 11 -11.11 4.81 -2.51
C GLU A 11 -9.93 4.46 -1.58
N ASN A 12 -9.25 3.35 -1.85
CA ASN A 12 -8.04 2.96 -1.11
C ASN A 12 -6.93 4.00 -1.25
N PHE A 13 -6.76 4.60 -2.44
CA PHE A 13 -5.77 5.65 -2.64
C PHE A 13 -6.05 6.91 -1.81
N ARG A 14 -7.32 7.32 -1.69
CA ARG A 14 -7.70 8.46 -0.84
C ARG A 14 -7.36 8.21 0.62
N ILE A 15 -7.56 6.99 1.12
CA ILE A 15 -7.18 6.61 2.49
C ILE A 15 -5.67 6.80 2.70
N TYR A 16 -4.83 6.39 1.75
CA TYR A 16 -3.38 6.63 1.87
C TYR A 16 -3.04 8.12 1.92
N VAL A 17 -3.70 8.95 1.09
CA VAL A 17 -3.50 10.40 1.08
C VAL A 17 -3.92 11.04 2.41
N GLU A 18 -5.12 10.71 2.90
CA GLU A 18 -5.67 11.22 4.17
C GLU A 18 -4.79 10.87 5.37
N ARG A 19 -4.14 9.70 5.32
CA ARG A 19 -3.19 9.25 6.33
C ARG A 19 -1.75 9.68 6.07
N ASN A 20 -1.50 10.51 5.07
CA ASN A 20 -0.17 10.97 4.68
C ASN A 20 0.83 9.82 4.46
N PHE A 21 0.36 8.72 3.86
CA PHE A 21 1.13 7.52 3.53
C PHE A 21 1.83 6.86 4.73
N ASP A 22 1.26 6.96 5.93
CA ASP A 22 1.86 6.42 7.15
C ASP A 22 1.87 4.88 7.20
N VAL A 23 0.90 4.22 6.56
CA VAL A 23 0.76 2.77 6.53
C VAL A 23 0.20 2.29 5.19
N ILE A 24 0.77 1.20 4.68
CA ILE A 24 0.22 0.44 3.55
C ILE A 24 -0.35 -0.88 4.02
N GLY A 25 -1.50 -1.26 3.46
CA GLY A 25 -2.19 -2.51 3.78
C GLY A 25 -1.90 -3.57 2.72
N MET A 26 -1.65 -4.80 3.17
CA MET A 26 -1.50 -5.96 2.31
C MET A 26 -2.45 -7.06 2.76
N LYS A 27 -3.13 -7.71 1.82
CA LYS A 27 -3.94 -8.90 2.13
C LYS A 27 -3.06 -10.01 2.68
N GLU A 28 -3.60 -10.82 3.58
CA GLU A 28 -2.89 -11.93 4.23
C GLU A 28 -2.22 -12.88 3.22
N GLY A 29 -2.88 -13.17 2.09
CA GLY A 29 -2.31 -13.98 1.01
C GLY A 29 -1.04 -13.41 0.35
N ARG A 30 -0.71 -12.13 0.59
CA ARG A 30 0.52 -11.47 0.12
C ARG A 30 1.55 -11.27 1.22
N ARG A 31 1.42 -11.97 2.36
CA ARG A 31 2.35 -11.89 3.50
C ARG A 31 3.82 -11.99 3.09
N ARG A 32 4.20 -13.02 2.32
CA ARG A 32 5.59 -13.25 1.89
C ARG A 32 6.16 -12.06 1.08
N MET A 33 5.31 -11.37 0.31
CA MET A 33 5.72 -10.17 -0.41
C MET A 33 5.93 -9.01 0.55
N ALA A 34 5.01 -8.81 1.51
CA ALA A 34 5.12 -7.76 2.51
C ALA A 34 6.35 -7.93 3.42
N GLU A 35 6.69 -9.17 3.78
CA GLU A 35 7.92 -9.51 4.52
C GLU A 35 9.20 -9.11 3.77
N GLY A 36 9.14 -8.96 2.45
CA GLY A 36 10.25 -8.50 1.62
C GLY A 36 10.42 -6.98 1.55
N PHE A 37 9.54 -6.19 2.16
CA PHE A 37 9.71 -4.73 2.21
C PHE A 37 10.77 -4.35 3.23
N GLU A 38 11.75 -3.56 2.79
CA GLU A 38 12.82 -3.06 3.64
C GLU A 38 12.80 -1.52 3.74
N PRO A 39 13.19 -0.94 4.89
CA PRO A 39 13.40 0.50 4.99
C PRO A 39 14.35 0.99 3.90
N GLY A 40 13.90 1.99 3.13
CA GLY A 40 14.63 2.47 1.97
C GLY A 40 13.94 2.19 0.64
N ASP A 41 13.12 1.15 0.57
CA ASP A 41 12.34 0.82 -0.62
C ASP A 41 11.31 1.90 -0.97
N GLU A 42 10.91 1.92 -2.23
CA GLU A 42 9.91 2.85 -2.75
C GLU A 42 8.63 2.11 -3.16
N ILE A 43 7.48 2.70 -2.82
CA ILE A 43 6.15 2.22 -3.22
C ILE A 43 5.55 3.25 -4.17
N ILE A 44 5.26 2.84 -5.40
CA ILE A 44 4.52 3.62 -6.40
C ILE A 44 3.06 3.16 -6.37
N PHE A 45 2.13 4.10 -6.19
CA PHE A 45 0.70 3.81 -6.15
C PHE A 45 0.10 3.90 -7.56
N TYR A 46 -0.34 2.77 -8.10
CA TYR A 46 -1.08 2.73 -9.37
C TYR A 46 -2.59 2.67 -9.09
N VAL A 47 -3.29 3.74 -9.45
CA VAL A 47 -4.72 3.89 -9.19
C VAL A 47 -5.51 3.35 -10.37
N SER A 48 -5.97 2.10 -10.28
CA SER A 48 -6.53 1.34 -11.41
C SER A 48 -7.76 2.01 -12.03
N GLY A 49 -8.64 2.58 -11.20
CA GLY A 49 -9.84 3.29 -11.67
C GLY A 49 -9.56 4.58 -12.44
N LEU A 50 -8.34 5.14 -12.33
CA LEU A 50 -7.89 6.34 -13.06
C LEU A 50 -6.81 6.02 -14.11
N GLN A 51 -6.30 4.79 -14.12
CA GLN A 51 -5.19 4.35 -14.97
C GLN A 51 -3.95 5.25 -14.85
N ALA A 52 -3.67 5.76 -13.66
CA ALA A 52 -2.62 6.73 -13.41
C ALA A 52 -1.79 6.39 -12.17
N PHE A 53 -0.55 6.90 -12.14
CA PHE A 53 0.28 6.88 -10.94
C PHE A 53 -0.15 8.01 -10.01
N GLY A 54 -0.59 7.67 -8.81
CA GLY A 54 -1.14 8.62 -7.84
C GLY A 54 -0.09 9.24 -6.92
N GLY A 55 1.03 8.54 -6.67
CA GLY A 55 2.08 9.02 -5.78
C GLY A 55 3.19 8.00 -5.56
N ILE A 56 4.19 8.43 -4.79
CA ILE A 56 5.32 7.61 -4.34
C ILE A 56 5.50 7.79 -2.82
N ALA A 57 5.79 6.70 -2.12
CA ALA A 57 6.14 6.72 -0.69
C ALA A 57 7.41 5.90 -0.45
N LYS A 58 8.18 6.27 0.58
CA LYS A 58 9.37 5.55 1.01
C LYS A 58 9.06 4.69 2.22
N VAL A 59 9.40 3.40 2.16
CA VAL A 59 9.27 2.47 3.28
C VAL A 59 10.20 2.89 4.42
N ARG A 60 9.65 2.99 5.63
CA ARG A 60 10.38 3.41 6.84
C ARG A 60 10.53 2.30 7.89
N SER A 61 9.76 1.23 7.78
CA SER A 61 9.80 0.08 8.68
C SER A 61 9.57 -1.21 7.89
N GLY A 62 9.96 -2.34 8.47
CA GLY A 62 9.51 -3.64 7.97
C GLY A 62 8.01 -3.87 8.21
N MET A 63 7.53 -5.00 7.72
CA MET A 63 6.15 -5.48 7.92
C MET A 63 5.83 -5.71 9.39
N PHE A 64 4.60 -5.41 9.78
CA PHE A 64 4.01 -5.74 11.07
C PHE A 64 2.57 -6.25 10.89
N GLU A 65 2.04 -6.92 11.91
CA GLU A 65 0.64 -7.35 11.94
C GLU A 65 -0.20 -6.38 12.76
N ASP A 66 -1.29 -5.89 12.16
CA ASP A 66 -2.31 -5.07 12.80
C ASP A 66 -3.68 -5.45 12.24
N ARG A 67 -4.70 -5.47 13.09
CA ARG A 67 -6.09 -5.83 12.75
C ARG A 67 -7.05 -4.65 12.78
N THR A 68 -6.52 -3.43 12.93
CA THR A 68 -7.31 -2.20 12.83
C THR A 68 -7.95 -2.10 11.44
N PRO A 69 -9.29 -1.93 11.33
CA PRO A 69 -9.97 -1.88 10.05
C PRO A 69 -9.78 -0.51 9.36
N ILE A 70 -8.61 -0.32 8.75
CA ILE A 70 -8.25 0.94 8.06
C ILE A 70 -8.90 1.04 6.68
N TRP A 71 -9.01 -0.07 5.96
CA TRP A 71 -9.59 -0.12 4.61
C TRP A 71 -11.00 -0.74 4.63
N PRO A 72 -11.88 -0.37 3.67
CA PRO A 72 -13.21 -0.94 3.55
C PRO A 72 -13.15 -2.47 3.41
N GLN A 73 -14.04 -3.15 4.14
CA GLN A 73 -14.18 -4.60 4.05
C GLN A 73 -14.95 -4.95 2.78
N GLY A 74 -14.25 -5.53 1.80
CA GLY A 74 -14.82 -5.95 0.53
C GLY A 74 -14.61 -4.94 -0.60
N LYS A 75 -14.08 -5.47 -1.71
CA LYS A 75 -13.68 -4.81 -2.97
C LYS A 75 -12.36 -4.03 -2.90
N ASP A 76 -11.29 -4.78 -3.15
CA ASP A 76 -10.32 -4.49 -4.22
C ASP A 76 -9.33 -5.66 -4.36
N GLY A 77 -9.22 -6.22 -5.58
CA GLY A 77 -8.20 -7.18 -6.03
C GLY A 77 -8.11 -8.52 -5.31
#